data_AF-A0A929PPQ9-F1
#
_entry.id   AF-A0A929PPQ9-F1
#
_cell.length_a   1.000
_cell.length_b   1.000
_cell.length_c   1.000
_cell.angle_alpha   90.00
_cell.angle_beta   90.00
_cell.angle_gamma   90.00
#
_symmetry.space_group_name_H-M   'P 1'
#
loop_
_entity.id
_entity.type
_entity.pdbx_description
1 polymer ?
#
loop_
_entity_poly.entity_id
_entity_poly.type
_entity_poly.pdbx_seq_one_letter_code
_entity_poly.pdbx_strand_id
1 'polypeptide(L)'
;MEKIQKPVLNKKINAGVIKRVAITVAVVAMLFSLILIVSMLLPEAKGPGDVDLEGTTQDIGGIFVRYENQIYASVPSNGYYPIKGADVSSFRLVDDGYRNRQFGVDKNHAYCGNLVIKDFNPATAKAIGNDYFTDGKQTCYCASMSTKNEALSVISELSQRMRYGFGIGEKPQTYIYPFSRLEAGAAPYRAILKTEVVTNGTFSYYQGKLLPQTHAPGLRQIPKRYNDGDIRESELYLADGQNVYYQNTRLPLQDHADLYAIVIDAQNQENYLIDPKQGMVYVNDIAFDKQYSPYQVLSLNGDHVYHALFLSKDGIFYFDKEEKKVLRIRDNPFGSGKFKEIAPLVFSDGQQILYTQAGQSWGNNKSPGLKSESTYINRLDEPVTGPWEKVGMVGGNSGSVWKNGNTYYYFDQLGDSQLISQTIYRITDQATVDALLLPEIRTDDIRKLVRTDHMAAVKHTELVVVKTSYSSNYGWFMWVVIAIFAGVQLLLWILRKLGVNPNPFTIKDKRLKVNSVFGSAYALSDVDTVIFYIEAAARQAGYTGRFQIQTKDGKLSRKYMFATQIRLTADTKQELELYIAELQHMLNQYRINSVVN
;
A
#
# COMPACT_ATOMS: atom_id res chain seq x y z
N MET A 1 37.51 -55.06 35.28
CA MET A 1 37.31 -53.93 34.36
C MET A 1 36.79 -54.48 33.05
N GLU A 2 35.48 -54.52 32.88
CA GLU A 2 34.81 -55.08 31.70
C GLU A 2 33.97 -53.95 31.07
N LYS A 3 34.24 -53.64 29.80
CA LYS A 3 33.62 -52.53 29.06
C LYS A 3 32.17 -52.88 28.73
N ILE A 4 31.23 -52.14 29.29
CA ILE A 4 29.82 -52.17 28.89
C ILE A 4 29.66 -51.42 27.56
N GLN A 5 29.32 -52.16 26.50
CA GLN A 5 28.98 -51.63 25.18
C GLN A 5 27.46 -51.39 25.12
N LYS A 6 27.02 -50.12 25.07
CA LYS A 6 25.60 -49.77 24.85
C LYS A 6 25.20 -50.06 23.39
N PRO A 7 24.03 -50.66 23.11
CA PRO A 7 23.54 -50.80 21.75
C PRO A 7 22.89 -49.47 21.31
N VAL A 8 23.44 -48.88 20.24
CA VAL A 8 22.81 -47.76 19.52
C VAL A 8 21.76 -48.33 18.57
N LEU A 9 20.49 -48.11 18.86
CA LEU A 9 19.37 -48.46 17.98
C LEU A 9 19.32 -47.49 16.78
N ASN A 10 20.10 -47.76 15.74
CA ASN A 10 20.09 -46.96 14.52
C ASN A 10 18.98 -47.46 13.58
N LYS A 11 17.77 -46.90 13.69
CA LYS A 11 16.63 -47.21 12.82
C LYS A 11 16.92 -46.64 11.42
N LYS A 12 17.56 -47.43 10.54
CA LYS A 12 17.76 -47.08 9.13
C LYS A 12 16.40 -46.82 8.47
N ILE A 13 16.06 -45.55 8.24
CA ILE A 13 14.87 -45.16 7.49
C ILE A 13 15.04 -45.67 6.06
N ASN A 14 14.09 -46.49 5.59
CA ASN A 14 14.14 -47.11 4.27
C ASN A 14 14.22 -46.03 3.18
N ALA A 15 15.26 -46.06 2.33
CA ALA A 15 15.45 -45.10 1.24
C ALA A 15 14.23 -45.01 0.29
N GLY A 16 13.44 -46.08 0.17
CA GLY A 16 12.17 -46.08 -0.56
C GLY A 16 11.08 -45.23 0.11
N VAL A 17 11.04 -45.15 1.44
CA VAL A 17 10.12 -44.29 2.19
C VAL A 17 10.52 -42.82 2.06
N ILE A 18 11.82 -42.52 2.17
CA ILE A 18 12.36 -41.16 1.96
C ILE A 18 12.01 -40.66 0.55
N LYS A 19 12.19 -41.51 -0.47
CA LYS A 19 11.85 -41.19 -1.86
C LYS A 19 10.35 -40.94 -2.06
N ARG A 20 9.48 -41.71 -1.39
CA ARG A 20 8.01 -41.52 -1.44
C ARG A 20 7.60 -40.20 -0.81
N VAL A 21 8.11 -39.90 0.38
CA VAL A 21 7.84 -38.63 1.07
C VAL A 21 8.32 -37.45 0.22
N ALA A 22 9.51 -37.54 -0.39
CA ALA A 22 10.05 -36.48 -1.25
C ALA A 22 9.19 -36.23 -2.50
N ILE A 23 8.71 -37.27 -3.18
CA ILE A 23 7.82 -37.12 -4.35
C ILE A 23 6.47 -36.52 -3.94
N THR A 24 5.87 -37.00 -2.84
CA THR A 24 4.61 -36.45 -2.34
C THR A 24 4.76 -34.98 -1.97
N VAL A 25 5.81 -34.61 -1.24
CA VAL A 25 6.12 -33.22 -0.90
C VAL A 25 6.30 -32.37 -2.16
N ALA A 26 6.97 -32.89 -3.20
CA ALA A 26 7.17 -32.16 -4.45
C ALA A 26 5.89 -31.93 -5.24
N VAL A 27 5.03 -32.94 -5.35
CA VAL A 27 3.72 -32.81 -6.00
C VAL A 27 2.83 -31.84 -5.22
N VAL A 28 2.82 -31.92 -3.89
CA VAL A 28 2.07 -31.00 -3.02
C VAL A 28 2.61 -29.57 -3.15
N ALA A 29 3.93 -29.37 -3.18
CA ALA A 29 4.53 -28.06 -3.37
C ALA A 29 4.24 -27.45 -4.75
N MET A 30 4.25 -28.28 -5.81
CA MET A 30 3.91 -27.84 -7.17
C MET A 30 2.42 -27.49 -7.29
N LEU A 31 1.54 -28.31 -6.72
CA LEU A 31 0.10 -28.03 -6.65
C LEU A 31 -0.19 -26.77 -5.84
N PHE A 32 0.47 -26.60 -4.68
CA PHE A 32 0.35 -25.40 -3.86
C PHE A 32 0.80 -24.16 -4.62
N SER A 33 1.95 -24.23 -5.30
CA SER A 33 2.46 -23.12 -6.12
C SER A 33 1.52 -22.77 -7.28
N LEU A 34 0.96 -23.78 -7.95
CA LEU A 34 -0.01 -23.58 -9.02
C LEU A 34 -1.31 -22.98 -8.50
N ILE A 35 -1.83 -23.46 -7.37
CA ILE A 35 -3.01 -22.88 -6.71
C ILE A 35 -2.76 -21.43 -6.32
N LEU A 36 -1.56 -21.11 -5.82
CA LEU A 36 -1.18 -19.76 -5.43
C LEU A 36 -1.10 -18.84 -6.66
N ILE A 37 -0.48 -19.29 -7.75
CA ILE A 37 -0.42 -18.56 -9.03
C ILE A 37 -1.84 -18.38 -9.62
N VAL A 38 -2.65 -19.43 -9.67
CA VAL A 38 -4.03 -19.36 -10.16
C VAL A 38 -4.86 -18.44 -9.27
N SER A 39 -4.70 -18.46 -7.94
CA SER A 39 -5.41 -17.53 -7.04
C SER A 39 -5.05 -16.07 -7.26
N MET A 40 -3.84 -15.80 -7.76
CA MET A 40 -3.37 -14.46 -8.11
C MET A 40 -3.74 -14.05 -9.54
N LEU A 41 -3.97 -15.01 -10.44
CA LEU A 41 -4.32 -14.80 -11.85
C LEU A 41 -5.82 -14.94 -12.14
N LEU A 42 -6.59 -15.50 -11.23
CA LEU A 42 -8.04 -15.37 -11.25
C LEU A 42 -8.30 -13.86 -11.30
N PRO A 43 -9.09 -13.38 -12.28
CA PRO A 43 -9.50 -11.98 -12.29
C PRO A 43 -9.96 -11.65 -10.87
N GLU A 44 -9.62 -10.46 -10.36
CA GLU A 44 -10.49 -9.85 -9.36
C GLU A 44 -11.87 -9.90 -10.01
N ALA A 45 -12.68 -10.89 -9.65
CA ALA A 45 -13.98 -11.11 -10.24
C ALA A 45 -14.80 -9.92 -9.78
N LYS A 46 -14.71 -8.86 -10.58
CA LYS A 46 -15.02 -7.49 -10.21
C LYS A 46 -14.12 -6.99 -9.05
N GLY A 47 -13.76 -5.71 -9.00
CA GLY A 47 -12.91 -5.17 -7.93
C GLY A 47 -13.53 -5.45 -6.55
N PRO A 48 -12.79 -5.30 -5.42
CA PRO A 48 -13.37 -5.46 -4.09
C PRO A 48 -14.57 -4.54 -3.82
N GLY A 49 -14.87 -3.55 -4.68
CA GLY A 49 -16.07 -2.70 -4.66
C GLY A 49 -17.37 -3.37 -5.12
N ASP A 50 -17.33 -4.44 -5.92
CA ASP A 50 -18.52 -4.93 -6.63
C ASP A 50 -19.11 -6.17 -5.94
N VAL A 51 -19.75 -5.96 -4.80
CA VAL A 51 -21.05 -6.62 -4.65
C VAL A 51 -22.02 -5.62 -5.24
N ASP A 52 -22.18 -5.65 -6.56
CA ASP A 52 -23.39 -5.08 -7.16
C ASP A 52 -24.51 -5.90 -6.56
N LEU A 53 -25.25 -5.30 -5.62
CA LEU A 53 -26.51 -5.86 -5.18
C LEU A 53 -27.40 -5.85 -6.44
N GLU A 54 -27.43 -6.96 -7.16
CA GLU A 54 -28.13 -7.09 -8.45
C GLU A 54 -29.63 -7.13 -8.15
N GLY A 55 -30.27 -5.95 -8.18
CA GLY A 55 -31.70 -5.78 -7.91
C GLY A 55 -32.03 -4.46 -7.21
N THR A 56 -33.30 -4.25 -6.89
CA THR A 56 -33.75 -3.03 -6.20
C THR A 56 -33.36 -3.07 -4.73
N THR A 57 -32.41 -2.24 -4.34
CA THR A 57 -32.07 -1.99 -2.93
C THR A 57 -33.03 -0.97 -2.33
N GLN A 58 -33.31 -1.11 -1.04
CA GLN A 58 -34.05 -0.09 -0.28
C GLN A 58 -33.04 0.67 0.60
N ASP A 59 -32.91 1.97 0.37
CA ASP A 59 -32.06 2.82 1.19
C ASP A 59 -32.64 2.96 2.61
N ILE A 60 -31.80 2.73 3.62
CA ILE A 60 -32.13 2.94 5.04
C ILE A 60 -31.58 4.29 5.52
N GLY A 61 -30.59 4.84 4.81
CA GLY A 61 -29.85 6.03 5.20
C GLY A 61 -28.40 5.71 5.57
N GLY A 62 -27.57 6.75 5.49
CA GLY A 62 -26.16 6.68 5.80
C GLY A 62 -25.35 5.77 4.88
N ILE A 63 -24.84 4.68 5.43
CA ILE A 63 -24.11 3.65 4.66
C ILE A 63 -24.90 2.34 4.51
N PHE A 64 -26.16 2.31 4.98
CA PHE A 64 -26.93 1.08 5.14
C PHE A 64 -27.99 0.92 4.07
N VAL A 65 -28.09 -0.29 3.52
CA VAL A 65 -29.14 -0.66 2.56
C VAL A 65 -29.78 -1.98 2.95
N ARG A 66 -31.06 -2.15 2.60
CA ARG A 66 -31.75 -3.44 2.68
C ARG A 66 -31.79 -4.10 1.32
N TYR A 67 -31.43 -5.37 1.27
CA TYR A 67 -31.48 -6.22 0.08
C TYR A 67 -31.81 -7.66 0.49
N GLU A 68 -32.72 -8.32 -0.23
CA GLU A 68 -33.14 -9.72 0.02
C GLU A 68 -33.40 -10.07 1.50
N ASN A 69 -34.13 -9.18 2.21
CA ASN A 69 -34.43 -9.32 3.63
C ASN A 69 -33.18 -9.47 4.52
N GLN A 70 -32.11 -8.76 4.18
CA GLN A 70 -30.89 -8.59 4.97
C GLN A 70 -30.46 -7.12 4.95
N ILE A 71 -29.70 -6.72 5.97
CA ILE A 71 -29.10 -5.39 6.05
C ILE A 71 -27.65 -5.49 5.59
N TYR A 72 -27.22 -4.52 4.78
CA TYR A 72 -25.84 -4.38 4.32
C TYR A 72 -25.28 -3.02 4.71
N ALA A 73 -23.99 -2.96 5.01
CA ALA A 73 -23.25 -1.71 5.15
C ALA A 73 -22.26 -1.55 3.99
N SER A 74 -22.21 -0.37 3.39
CA SER A 74 -21.18 0.00 2.42
C SER A 74 -19.85 0.23 3.14
N VAL A 75 -18.78 -0.39 2.65
CA VAL A 75 -17.42 -0.16 3.11
C VAL A 75 -16.61 0.41 1.93
N PRO A 76 -16.17 1.68 1.98
CA PRO A 76 -15.37 2.28 0.91
C PRO A 76 -14.14 1.41 0.58
N SER A 77 -13.86 1.28 -0.72
CA SER A 77 -12.82 0.41 -1.29
C SER A 77 -13.03 -1.10 -1.09
N ASN A 78 -14.12 -1.53 -0.45
CA ASN A 78 -14.41 -2.95 -0.19
C ASN A 78 -15.87 -3.37 -0.41
N GLY A 79 -16.74 -2.47 -0.89
CA GLY A 79 -18.12 -2.75 -1.29
C GLY A 79 -19.06 -3.05 -0.12
N TYR A 80 -20.21 -3.65 -0.42
CA TYR A 80 -21.22 -3.97 0.60
C TYR A 80 -20.90 -5.25 1.38
N TYR A 81 -21.16 -5.22 2.69
CA TYR A 81 -21.07 -6.36 3.59
C TYR A 81 -22.39 -6.59 4.32
N PRO A 82 -22.88 -7.84 4.38
CA PRO A 82 -24.06 -8.16 5.18
C PRO A 82 -23.76 -7.98 6.66
N ILE A 83 -24.71 -7.40 7.39
CA ILE A 83 -24.68 -7.27 8.84
C ILE A 83 -25.26 -8.54 9.46
N LYS A 84 -24.38 -9.46 9.85
CA LYS A 84 -24.80 -10.77 10.37
C LYS A 84 -25.61 -10.62 11.65
N GLY A 85 -26.78 -11.24 11.67
CA GLY A 85 -27.67 -11.26 12.83
C GLY A 85 -28.45 -9.96 13.05
N ALA A 86 -28.44 -9.02 12.10
CA ALA A 86 -29.27 -7.83 12.16
C ALA A 86 -30.76 -8.15 12.03
N ASP A 87 -31.58 -7.60 12.93
CA ASP A 87 -33.03 -7.61 12.83
C ASP A 87 -33.49 -6.55 11.84
N VAL A 88 -33.84 -7.01 10.65
CA VAL A 88 -34.21 -6.18 9.49
C VAL A 88 -35.37 -5.23 9.77
N SER A 89 -36.30 -5.65 10.63
CA SER A 89 -37.54 -4.92 10.92
C SER A 89 -37.34 -3.73 11.85
N SER A 90 -36.36 -3.82 12.74
CA SER A 90 -36.07 -2.80 13.75
C SER A 90 -34.78 -2.03 13.49
N PHE A 91 -34.03 -2.38 12.44
CA PHE A 91 -32.79 -1.71 12.09
C PHE A 91 -33.04 -0.23 11.73
N ARG A 92 -32.25 0.66 12.32
CA ARG A 92 -32.30 2.11 12.13
C ARG A 92 -30.95 2.76 12.43
N LEU A 93 -30.77 3.99 11.96
CA LEU A 93 -29.65 4.82 12.38
C LEU A 93 -29.90 5.38 13.79
N VAL A 94 -28.79 5.67 14.49
CA VAL A 94 -28.82 6.45 15.74
C VAL A 94 -28.86 7.95 15.44
N ASP A 95 -28.13 8.37 14.40
CA ASP A 95 -28.01 9.75 13.92
C ASP A 95 -27.66 9.71 12.43
N ASP A 96 -28.25 10.59 11.63
CA ASP A 96 -28.08 10.67 10.17
C ASP A 96 -27.07 11.74 9.74
N GLY A 97 -26.41 12.41 10.69
CA GLY A 97 -25.36 13.37 10.43
C GLY A 97 -24.21 12.75 9.64
N TYR A 98 -23.57 13.56 8.79
CA TYR A 98 -22.52 13.10 7.88
C TYR A 98 -21.40 12.29 8.56
N ARG A 99 -21.04 12.65 9.80
CA ARG A 99 -20.02 11.99 10.62
C ARG A 99 -20.54 10.82 11.47
N ASN A 100 -21.84 10.54 11.50
CA ASN A 100 -22.41 9.50 12.37
C ASN A 100 -23.12 8.39 11.60
N ARG A 101 -23.25 8.56 10.29
CA ARG A 101 -24.01 7.71 9.36
C ARG A 101 -23.57 6.23 9.27
N GLN A 102 -22.43 5.90 9.86
CA GLN A 102 -21.82 4.57 9.94
C GLN A 102 -22.31 3.75 11.14
N PHE A 103 -23.08 4.34 12.05
CA PHE A 103 -23.52 3.69 13.28
C PHE A 103 -25.00 3.34 13.22
N GLY A 104 -25.30 2.05 13.25
CA GLY A 104 -26.66 1.51 13.20
C GLY A 104 -27.02 0.76 14.48
N VAL A 105 -28.31 0.63 14.75
CA VAL A 105 -28.84 -0.21 15.84
C VAL A 105 -30.06 -0.98 15.35
N ASP A 106 -30.29 -2.15 15.93
CA ASP A 106 -31.58 -2.82 15.89
C ASP A 106 -32.09 -3.08 17.32
N LYS A 107 -33.18 -3.82 17.50
CA LYS A 107 -33.73 -4.10 18.84
C LYS A 107 -32.78 -4.89 19.77
N ASN A 108 -31.76 -5.55 19.24
CA ASN A 108 -30.87 -6.47 19.94
C ASN A 108 -29.43 -5.94 20.06
N HIS A 109 -28.90 -5.26 19.04
CA HIS A 109 -27.48 -4.91 18.93
C HIS A 109 -27.25 -3.52 18.35
N ALA A 110 -26.04 -2.99 18.61
CA ALA A 110 -25.47 -1.85 17.92
C ALA A 110 -24.36 -2.29 16.95
N TYR A 111 -24.11 -1.48 15.94
CA TYR A 111 -23.22 -1.80 14.82
C TYR A 111 -22.33 -0.61 14.45
N CYS A 112 -21.03 -0.87 14.29
CA CYS A 112 -20.10 0.05 13.63
C CYS A 112 -19.81 -0.50 12.23
N GLY A 113 -20.33 0.17 11.20
CA GLY A 113 -20.40 -0.42 9.87
C GLY A 113 -21.15 -1.75 9.89
N ASN A 114 -20.55 -2.80 9.35
CA ASN A 114 -21.13 -4.14 9.34
C ASN A 114 -20.83 -4.99 10.59
N LEU A 115 -20.13 -4.44 11.59
CA LEU A 115 -19.63 -5.20 12.73
C LEU A 115 -20.43 -4.93 14.01
N VAL A 116 -20.83 -6.00 14.70
CA VAL A 116 -21.56 -5.93 15.98
C VAL A 116 -20.67 -5.36 17.08
N ILE A 117 -21.21 -4.39 17.83
CA ILE A 117 -20.62 -3.87 19.07
C ILE A 117 -21.20 -4.66 20.23
N LYS A 118 -20.38 -5.52 20.84
CA LYS A 118 -20.82 -6.33 21.98
C LYS A 118 -21.22 -5.44 23.15
N ASP A 119 -22.16 -5.91 23.97
CA ASP A 119 -22.55 -5.32 25.27
C ASP A 119 -23.09 -3.88 25.22
N PHE A 120 -23.29 -3.30 24.03
CA PHE A 120 -23.81 -1.94 23.86
C PHE A 120 -25.34 -2.00 23.75
N ASN A 121 -26.05 -1.24 24.60
CA ASN A 121 -27.50 -1.25 24.65
C ASN A 121 -28.11 -0.38 23.53
N PRO A 122 -28.76 -0.99 22.51
CA PRO A 122 -29.31 -0.23 21.40
C PRO A 122 -30.52 0.64 21.78
N ALA A 123 -31.23 0.31 22.86
CA ALA A 123 -32.42 1.05 23.29
C ALA A 123 -32.08 2.45 23.82
N THR A 124 -30.87 2.64 24.37
CA THR A 124 -30.39 3.90 24.93
C THR A 124 -29.30 4.56 24.10
N ALA A 125 -29.02 4.02 22.91
CA ALA A 125 -27.98 4.50 22.00
C ALA A 125 -28.21 5.95 21.56
N LYS A 126 -27.17 6.77 21.64
CA LYS A 126 -27.14 8.18 21.25
C LYS A 126 -25.80 8.55 20.64
N ALA A 127 -25.80 9.43 19.65
CA ALA A 127 -24.60 10.09 19.18
C ALA A 127 -24.19 11.19 20.17
N ILE A 128 -22.90 11.28 20.46
CA ILE A 128 -22.27 12.41 21.20
C ILE A 128 -21.77 13.47 20.22
N GLY A 129 -21.57 13.09 18.95
CA GLY A 129 -20.96 13.91 17.91
C GLY A 129 -19.54 13.45 17.58
N ASN A 130 -19.03 13.88 16.43
CA ASN A 130 -17.69 13.58 15.94
C ASN A 130 -17.33 12.08 16.00
N ASP A 131 -18.22 11.21 15.49
CA ASP A 131 -18.02 9.77 15.39
C ASP A 131 -18.08 8.99 16.75
N TYR A 132 -18.49 9.65 17.83
CA TYR A 132 -18.67 9.01 19.15
C TYR A 132 -20.13 8.72 19.49
N PHE A 133 -20.35 7.58 20.13
CA PHE A 133 -21.66 7.06 20.49
C PHE A 133 -21.66 6.52 21.92
N THR A 134 -22.80 6.61 22.60
CA THR A 134 -22.97 6.06 23.95
C THR A 134 -24.35 5.46 24.15
N ASP A 135 -24.43 4.45 25.01
CA ASP A 135 -25.69 3.90 25.52
C ASP A 135 -25.97 4.34 26.98
N GLY A 136 -25.17 5.26 27.51
CA GLY A 136 -25.19 5.71 28.91
C GLY A 136 -24.33 4.88 29.88
N LYS A 137 -23.93 3.66 29.51
CA LYS A 137 -23.00 2.81 30.29
C LYS A 137 -21.63 2.69 29.61
N GLN A 138 -21.63 2.53 28.30
CA GLN A 138 -20.47 2.42 27.44
C GLN A 138 -20.44 3.60 26.47
N THR A 139 -19.23 3.99 26.09
CA THR A 139 -18.98 4.97 25.04
C THR A 139 -17.96 4.38 24.08
N CYS A 140 -18.16 4.58 22.79
CA CYS A 140 -17.27 4.11 21.75
C CYS A 140 -17.07 5.15 20.65
N TYR A 141 -15.93 5.06 20.00
CA TYR A 141 -15.65 5.72 18.74
C TYR A 141 -15.88 4.72 17.60
N CYS A 142 -16.59 5.15 16.56
CA CYS A 142 -16.76 4.41 15.32
C CYS A 142 -16.51 5.38 14.17
N ALA A 143 -15.35 5.33 13.52
CA ALA A 143 -14.98 6.32 12.51
C ALA A 143 -15.92 6.31 11.30
N SER A 144 -16.20 7.47 10.71
CA SER A 144 -17.00 7.62 9.47
C SER A 144 -16.25 7.27 8.19
N MET A 145 -14.94 7.05 8.26
CA MET A 145 -14.09 6.63 7.14
C MET A 145 -13.49 5.24 7.41
N SER A 146 -13.50 4.38 6.40
CA SER A 146 -12.87 3.06 6.49
C SER A 146 -11.36 3.14 6.31
N THR A 147 -10.64 2.25 6.98
CA THR A 147 -9.19 2.06 6.83
C THR A 147 -8.89 0.61 6.50
N LYS A 148 -7.67 0.35 6.02
CA LYS A 148 -7.21 -1.03 5.80
C LYS A 148 -7.29 -1.80 7.12
N ASN A 149 -7.78 -3.04 7.06
CA ASN A 149 -7.91 -3.93 8.19
C ASN A 149 -6.53 -4.50 8.56
N GLU A 150 -5.83 -3.86 9.48
CA GLU A 150 -4.51 -4.29 9.94
C GLU A 150 -4.53 -5.62 10.70
N ALA A 151 -5.69 -6.02 11.26
CA ALA A 151 -5.83 -7.31 11.93
C ALA A 151 -5.88 -8.48 10.93
N LEU A 152 -6.16 -8.21 9.65
CA LEU A 152 -6.17 -9.23 8.61
C LEU A 152 -4.75 -9.45 8.08
N SER A 153 -4.09 -10.48 8.58
CA SER A 153 -2.77 -10.89 8.06
C SER A 153 -2.82 -11.22 6.56
N VAL A 154 -1.70 -11.02 5.85
CA VAL A 154 -1.56 -11.33 4.42
C VAL A 154 -1.93 -12.79 4.10
N ILE A 155 -1.55 -13.73 4.97
CA ILE A 155 -1.88 -15.16 4.81
C ILE A 155 -3.39 -15.37 4.96
N SER A 156 -4.00 -14.76 5.97
CA SER A 156 -5.45 -14.86 6.19
C SER A 156 -6.24 -14.22 5.06
N GLU A 157 -5.81 -13.05 4.57
CA GLU A 157 -6.40 -12.36 3.43
C GLU A 157 -6.35 -13.25 2.17
N LEU A 158 -5.18 -13.81 1.85
CA LEU A 158 -5.02 -14.72 0.71
C LEU A 158 -5.93 -15.95 0.84
N SER A 159 -6.00 -16.55 2.03
CA SER A 159 -6.86 -17.71 2.28
C SER A 159 -8.35 -17.39 2.13
N GLN A 160 -8.78 -16.19 2.53
CA GLN A 160 -10.17 -15.74 2.41
C GLN A 160 -10.48 -15.40 0.96
N ARG A 161 -9.61 -14.65 0.27
CA ARG A 161 -9.70 -14.38 -1.17
C ARG A 161 -9.84 -15.66 -1.98
N MET A 162 -9.01 -16.67 -1.72
CA MET A 162 -9.10 -17.97 -2.38
C MET A 162 -10.46 -18.63 -2.13
N ARG A 163 -10.88 -18.75 -0.87
CA ARG A 163 -12.16 -19.39 -0.53
C ARG A 163 -13.35 -18.65 -1.16
N TYR A 164 -13.33 -17.31 -1.15
CA TYR A 164 -14.33 -16.48 -1.80
C TYR A 164 -14.37 -16.70 -3.31
N GLY A 165 -13.22 -16.68 -3.99
CA GLY A 165 -13.13 -16.92 -5.43
C GLY A 165 -13.60 -18.32 -5.86
N PHE A 166 -13.47 -19.32 -4.98
CA PHE A 166 -14.03 -20.67 -5.18
C PHE A 166 -15.50 -20.82 -4.73
N GLY A 167 -16.15 -19.76 -4.25
CA GLY A 167 -17.55 -19.79 -3.79
C GLY A 167 -17.78 -20.58 -2.49
N ILE A 168 -16.72 -20.87 -1.73
CA ILE A 168 -16.77 -21.69 -0.51
C ILE A 168 -16.48 -20.88 0.77
N GLY A 169 -16.30 -19.58 0.65
CA GLY A 169 -16.03 -18.69 1.78
C GLY A 169 -16.58 -17.30 1.58
N GLU A 170 -16.58 -16.55 2.67
CA GLU A 170 -17.06 -15.17 2.70
C GLU A 170 -16.06 -14.21 2.09
N LYS A 171 -16.58 -13.06 1.65
CA LYS A 171 -15.78 -11.96 1.12
C LYS A 171 -14.77 -11.49 2.17
N PRO A 172 -13.48 -11.33 1.82
CA PRO A 172 -12.47 -10.86 2.75
C PRO A 172 -12.66 -9.38 3.09
N GLN A 173 -12.83 -9.10 4.39
CA GLN A 173 -12.98 -7.74 4.90
C GLN A 173 -11.62 -7.04 5.06
N THR A 174 -11.09 -6.56 3.93
CA THR A 174 -9.79 -5.87 3.83
C THR A 174 -9.84 -4.42 4.27
N TYR A 175 -11.04 -3.83 4.37
CA TYR A 175 -11.27 -2.52 4.97
C TYR A 175 -12.32 -2.62 6.08
N ILE A 176 -12.16 -1.82 7.13
CA ILE A 176 -13.08 -1.75 8.27
C ILE A 176 -13.28 -0.30 8.67
N TYR A 177 -14.38 0.01 9.34
CA TYR A 177 -14.51 1.25 10.09
C TYR A 177 -13.77 1.09 11.44
N PRO A 178 -12.72 1.89 11.72
CA PRO A 178 -12.04 1.87 13.02
C PRO A 178 -13.02 2.00 14.18
N PHE A 179 -12.89 1.09 15.13
CA PHE A 179 -13.72 1.04 16.33
C PHE A 179 -12.84 0.98 17.58
N SER A 180 -13.22 1.73 18.61
CA SER A 180 -12.62 1.61 19.94
C SER A 180 -13.64 1.90 21.03
N ARG A 181 -13.53 1.19 22.15
CA ARG A 181 -14.27 1.50 23.38
C ARG A 181 -13.46 2.46 24.23
N LEU A 182 -14.14 3.39 24.87
CA LEU A 182 -13.54 4.34 25.80
C LEU A 182 -13.64 3.80 27.22
N GLU A 183 -12.71 4.21 28.07
CA GLU A 183 -12.72 3.84 29.48
C GLU A 183 -13.95 4.42 30.20
N ALA A 184 -14.50 3.66 31.14
CA ALA A 184 -15.61 4.14 31.95
C ALA A 184 -15.14 5.25 32.90
N GLY A 185 -15.97 6.27 33.10
CA GLY A 185 -15.71 7.34 34.05
C GLY A 185 -16.96 7.76 34.80
N ALA A 186 -16.79 8.56 35.85
CA ALA A 186 -17.89 9.01 36.71
C ALA A 186 -18.87 9.98 36.00
N ALA A 187 -18.38 10.70 34.99
CA ALA A 187 -19.16 11.64 34.19
C ALA A 187 -19.32 11.13 32.74
N PRO A 188 -20.38 11.54 32.03
CA PRO A 188 -20.56 11.20 30.62
C PRO A 188 -19.55 11.94 29.74
N TYR A 189 -19.12 11.29 28.66
CA TYR A 189 -18.30 11.94 27.62
C TYR A 189 -19.11 12.99 26.86
N ARG A 190 -18.44 14.08 26.49
CA ARG A 190 -18.99 15.19 25.72
C ARG A 190 -18.01 15.59 24.63
N ALA A 191 -18.52 15.87 23.43
CA ALA A 191 -17.77 16.56 22.40
C ALA A 191 -17.75 18.05 22.74
N ILE A 192 -16.58 18.59 23.08
CA ILE A 192 -16.41 20.00 23.49
C ILE A 192 -15.69 20.86 22.44
N LEU A 193 -15.16 20.24 21.39
CA LEU A 193 -14.46 20.88 20.28
C LEU A 193 -15.12 20.52 18.94
N LYS A 194 -14.79 21.23 17.86
CA LYS A 194 -15.27 20.94 16.50
C LYS A 194 -14.47 19.83 15.78
N THR A 195 -13.52 19.23 16.48
CA THR A 195 -12.71 18.09 16.02
C THR A 195 -13.08 16.80 16.78
N GLU A 196 -12.56 15.64 16.40
CA GLU A 196 -12.87 14.32 16.99
C GLU A 196 -12.33 14.09 18.41
N VAL A 197 -12.48 15.10 19.27
CA VAL A 197 -12.13 15.10 20.68
C VAL A 197 -13.38 15.00 21.55
N VAL A 198 -13.38 14.03 22.46
CA VAL A 198 -14.36 13.94 23.54
C VAL A 198 -13.67 13.86 24.90
N THR A 199 -14.34 14.35 25.93
CA THR A 199 -13.85 14.25 27.30
C THR A 199 -14.98 14.00 28.29
N ASN A 200 -14.68 13.28 29.37
CA ASN A 200 -15.54 13.20 30.55
C ASN A 200 -14.94 13.96 31.75
N GLY A 201 -13.90 14.78 31.52
CA GLY A 201 -13.17 15.51 32.54
C GLY A 201 -12.01 14.72 33.18
N THR A 202 -12.08 13.39 33.21
CA THR A 202 -10.98 12.52 33.68
C THR A 202 -10.14 11.99 32.52
N PHE A 203 -10.81 11.49 31.49
CA PHE A 203 -10.21 11.00 30.26
C PHE A 203 -10.66 11.86 29.09
N SER A 204 -9.73 12.08 28.17
CA SER A 204 -9.98 12.75 26.90
C SER A 204 -9.45 11.86 25.79
N TYR A 205 -10.16 11.80 24.67
CA TYR A 205 -9.83 10.94 23.54
C TYR A 205 -9.85 11.74 22.25
N TYR A 206 -8.90 11.45 21.35
CA TYR A 206 -8.89 11.89 19.96
C TYR A 206 -9.06 10.67 19.06
N GLN A 207 -10.10 10.64 18.23
CA GLN A 207 -10.47 9.50 17.39
C GLN A 207 -10.43 8.14 18.12
N GLY A 208 -10.95 8.11 19.35
CA GLY A 208 -10.98 6.91 20.18
C GLY A 208 -9.65 6.50 20.82
N LYS A 209 -8.56 7.25 20.60
CA LYS A 209 -7.27 7.07 21.26
C LYS A 209 -7.10 8.03 22.43
N LEU A 210 -6.62 7.53 23.56
CA LEU A 210 -6.46 8.32 24.79
C LEU A 210 -5.47 9.47 24.56
N LEU A 211 -5.84 10.68 24.97
CA LEU A 211 -4.93 11.81 25.10
C LEU A 211 -4.18 11.68 26.45
N PRO A 212 -2.84 11.54 26.43
CA PRO A 212 -2.10 11.29 27.66
C PRO A 212 -1.96 12.56 28.52
N GLN A 213 -2.17 12.41 29.83
CA GLN A 213 -1.95 13.47 30.84
C GLN A 213 -2.75 14.77 30.58
N THR A 214 -3.95 14.65 30.00
CA THR A 214 -4.73 15.81 29.57
C THR A 214 -5.37 16.58 30.71
N HIS A 215 -5.28 17.91 30.62
CA HIS A 215 -6.01 18.85 31.45
C HIS A 215 -7.32 19.29 30.77
N ALA A 216 -8.38 18.48 30.92
CA ALA A 216 -9.63 18.66 30.20
C ALA A 216 -10.25 20.08 30.20
N PRO A 217 -10.23 20.86 31.30
CA PRO A 217 -10.81 22.21 31.32
C PRO A 217 -10.15 23.20 30.36
N GLY A 218 -8.86 23.01 30.03
CA GLY A 218 -8.12 23.90 29.14
C GLY A 218 -8.08 23.43 27.68
N LEU A 219 -8.74 22.31 27.35
CA LEU A 219 -8.71 21.75 26.00
C LEU A 219 -9.23 22.74 24.95
N ARG A 220 -8.40 22.98 23.92
CA ARG A 220 -8.68 23.88 22.81
C ARG A 220 -7.97 23.42 21.54
N GLN A 221 -8.51 23.82 20.39
CA GLN A 221 -7.82 23.71 19.11
C GLN A 221 -6.81 24.85 18.97
N ILE A 222 -5.61 24.55 18.47
CA ILE A 222 -4.60 25.58 18.19
C ILE A 222 -5.00 26.35 16.92
N PRO A 223 -4.90 27.70 16.88
CA PRO A 223 -5.21 28.47 15.68
C PRO A 223 -4.26 28.10 14.52
N LYS A 224 -4.81 27.98 13.32
CA LYS A 224 -4.16 27.57 12.07
C LYS A 224 -4.22 28.71 11.07
N ARG A 225 -3.06 29.20 10.63
CA ARG A 225 -2.92 30.37 9.75
C ARG A 225 -2.72 29.94 8.29
N TYR A 226 -3.38 30.65 7.39
CA TYR A 226 -3.29 30.48 5.94
C TYR A 226 -2.51 31.64 5.29
N ASN A 227 -2.11 31.46 4.02
CA ASN A 227 -1.38 32.48 3.25
C ASN A 227 -2.23 33.74 2.95
N ASP A 228 -3.54 33.60 2.87
CA ASP A 228 -4.52 34.68 2.67
C ASP A 228 -4.83 35.47 3.96
N GLY A 229 -4.27 35.06 5.10
CA GLY A 229 -4.50 35.66 6.41
C GLY A 229 -5.69 35.08 7.17
N ASP A 230 -6.40 34.09 6.61
CA ASP A 230 -7.47 33.38 7.32
C ASP A 230 -6.90 32.60 8.51
N ILE A 231 -7.70 32.54 9.58
CA ILE A 231 -7.36 31.84 10.82
C ILE A 231 -8.50 30.88 11.15
N ARG A 232 -8.18 29.58 11.13
CA ARG A 232 -9.12 28.50 11.48
C ARG A 232 -8.63 27.74 12.69
N GLU A 233 -9.49 26.91 13.26
CA GLU A 233 -9.10 26.00 14.33
C GLU A 233 -8.40 24.77 13.71
N SER A 234 -7.25 24.36 14.25
CA SER A 234 -6.58 23.13 13.82
C SER A 234 -7.38 21.91 14.23
N GLU A 235 -7.58 20.98 13.31
CA GLU A 235 -8.24 19.70 13.56
C GLU A 235 -7.28 18.71 14.25
N LEU A 236 -5.97 18.91 14.09
CA LEU A 236 -4.92 17.97 14.48
C LEU A 236 -4.07 18.45 15.65
N TYR A 237 -3.84 19.76 15.79
CA TYR A 237 -3.08 20.32 16.90
C TYR A 237 -4.00 20.84 18.00
N LEU A 238 -3.80 20.32 19.19
CA LEU A 238 -4.59 20.64 20.38
C LEU A 238 -3.67 21.13 21.48
N ALA A 239 -4.24 21.92 22.39
CA ALA A 239 -3.57 22.24 23.63
C ALA A 239 -4.58 22.18 24.78
N ASP A 240 -4.10 22.07 26.01
CA ASP A 240 -4.95 21.91 27.18
C ASP A 240 -4.65 22.90 28.32
N GLY A 241 -3.93 23.99 28.03
CA GLY A 241 -3.43 24.94 29.02
C GLY A 241 -2.12 24.52 29.69
N GLN A 242 -1.65 23.28 29.49
CA GLN A 242 -0.39 22.78 30.03
C GLN A 242 0.44 22.08 28.94
N ASN A 243 -0.17 21.16 28.21
CA ASN A 243 0.41 20.31 27.20
C ASN A 243 -0.10 20.65 25.81
N VAL A 244 0.72 20.31 24.82
CA VAL A 244 0.38 20.39 23.40
C VAL A 244 0.36 19.00 22.80
N TYR A 245 -0.56 18.77 21.87
CA TYR A 245 -0.77 17.48 21.23
C TYR A 245 -0.83 17.63 19.72
N TYR A 246 -0.26 16.65 19.01
CA TYR A 246 -0.60 16.34 17.63
C TYR A 246 -1.41 15.05 17.64
N GLN A 247 -2.69 15.12 17.24
CA GLN A 247 -3.67 14.04 17.41
C GLN A 247 -3.67 13.55 18.86
N ASN A 248 -3.30 12.28 19.10
CA ASN A 248 -3.20 11.70 20.44
C ASN A 248 -1.76 11.62 21.00
N THR A 249 -0.79 12.23 20.32
CA THR A 249 0.62 12.26 20.74
C THR A 249 0.91 13.59 21.44
N ARG A 250 1.38 13.52 22.69
CA ARG A 250 1.86 14.70 23.42
C ARG A 250 3.21 15.15 22.86
N LEU A 251 3.31 16.42 22.51
CA LEU A 251 4.55 17.04 22.04
C LEU A 251 5.43 17.45 23.23
N PRO A 252 6.76 17.51 23.07
CA PRO A 252 7.69 18.00 24.10
C PRO A 252 7.66 19.54 24.18
N LEU A 253 6.47 20.12 24.34
CA LEU A 253 6.18 21.55 24.33
C LEU A 253 5.11 21.88 25.39
N GLN A 254 5.30 23.00 26.08
CA GLN A 254 4.31 23.54 27.01
C GLN A 254 3.32 24.45 26.26
N ASP A 255 2.05 24.41 26.64
CA ASP A 255 1.04 25.28 26.03
C ASP A 255 1.30 26.76 26.36
N HIS A 256 1.07 27.63 25.38
CA HIS A 256 0.88 29.05 25.56
C HIS A 256 0.06 29.66 24.41
N ALA A 257 -0.50 30.86 24.65
CA ALA A 257 -1.42 31.53 23.73
C ALA A 257 -0.83 31.79 22.33
N ASP A 258 0.48 32.05 22.23
CA ASP A 258 1.13 32.42 20.97
C ASP A 258 1.40 31.23 20.02
N LEU A 259 1.07 30.00 20.39
CA LEU A 259 1.21 28.84 19.50
C LEU A 259 0.24 28.93 18.33
N TYR A 260 0.72 28.63 17.12
CA TYR A 260 -0.13 28.54 15.94
C TYR A 260 0.38 27.48 14.96
N ALA A 261 -0.56 26.81 14.30
CA ALA A 261 -0.28 25.97 13.16
C ALA A 261 -0.24 26.81 11.88
N ILE A 262 0.43 26.32 10.84
CA ILE A 262 0.45 26.95 9.51
C ILE A 262 0.02 25.95 8.44
N VAL A 263 -0.58 26.49 7.37
CA VAL A 263 -0.84 25.77 6.12
C VAL A 263 0.03 26.40 5.05
N ILE A 264 0.71 25.55 4.29
CA ILE A 264 1.44 25.96 3.09
C ILE A 264 0.59 25.54 1.91
N ASP A 265 0.22 26.52 1.08
CA ASP A 265 -0.77 26.37 0.03
C ASP A 265 -0.33 25.34 -1.05
N ALA A 266 -1.31 24.88 -1.81
CA ALA A 266 -1.23 24.07 -3.02
C ALA A 266 -0.61 22.66 -2.97
N GLN A 267 0.44 22.31 -2.22
CA GLN A 267 1.12 21.00 -2.45
C GLN A 267 1.76 20.32 -1.23
N ASN A 268 1.81 20.97 -0.06
CA ASN A 268 2.40 20.37 1.13
C ASN A 268 1.33 19.93 2.16
N GLN A 269 1.11 18.62 2.27
CA GLN A 269 0.10 18.02 3.15
C GLN A 269 0.55 17.86 4.61
N GLU A 270 1.80 18.21 4.94
CA GLU A 270 2.29 18.06 6.30
C GLU A 270 1.81 19.19 7.21
N ASN A 271 1.61 18.88 8.49
CA ASN A 271 1.05 19.82 9.46
C ASN A 271 2.17 20.43 10.26
N TYR A 272 2.32 21.76 10.22
CA TYR A 272 3.36 22.45 10.98
C TYR A 272 2.78 23.23 12.14
N LEU A 273 3.44 23.14 13.29
CA LEU A 273 3.17 23.94 14.49
C LEU A 273 4.38 24.83 14.78
N ILE A 274 4.11 26.11 15.05
CA ILE A 274 5.12 27.13 15.35
C ILE A 274 5.02 27.51 16.83
N ASP A 275 6.14 27.41 17.54
CA ASP A 275 6.36 28.04 18.84
C ASP A 275 7.22 29.30 18.64
N PRO A 276 6.60 30.49 18.54
CA PRO A 276 7.32 31.74 18.34
C PRO A 276 8.14 32.16 19.56
N LYS A 277 7.84 31.70 20.78
CA LYS A 277 8.60 32.09 21.99
C LYS A 277 9.96 31.41 22.01
N GLN A 278 10.00 30.14 21.64
CA GLN A 278 11.26 29.39 21.56
C GLN A 278 11.85 29.35 20.15
N GLY A 279 11.18 29.93 19.14
CA GLY A 279 11.59 29.82 17.75
C GLY A 279 11.57 28.38 17.20
N MET A 280 10.75 27.52 17.79
CA MET A 280 10.70 26.09 17.47
C MET A 280 9.62 25.80 16.42
N VAL A 281 9.86 24.77 15.63
CA VAL A 281 8.93 24.24 14.64
C VAL A 281 8.74 22.75 14.91
N TYR A 282 7.51 22.27 14.74
CA TYR A 282 7.15 20.87 14.76
C TYR A 282 6.45 20.53 13.45
N VAL A 283 6.75 19.35 12.90
CA VAL A 283 6.03 18.77 11.77
C VAL A 283 5.37 17.49 12.25
N ASN A 284 4.05 17.46 12.20
CA ASN A 284 3.22 16.44 12.86
C ASN A 284 3.62 16.29 14.34
N ASP A 285 4.15 15.15 14.75
CA ASP A 285 4.66 14.89 16.10
C ASP A 285 6.19 15.03 16.25
N ILE A 286 6.89 15.47 15.20
CA ILE A 286 8.35 15.54 15.15
C ILE A 286 8.81 16.97 15.40
N ALA A 287 9.63 17.17 16.44
CA ALA A 287 10.28 18.44 16.72
C ALA A 287 11.47 18.67 15.78
N PHE A 288 11.63 19.91 15.31
CA PHE A 288 12.88 20.35 14.70
C PHE A 288 13.98 20.39 15.78
N ASP A 289 15.24 20.32 15.36
CA ASP A 289 16.36 20.29 16.30
C ASP A 289 16.58 21.67 16.95
N LYS A 290 16.40 21.72 18.28
CA LYS A 290 16.46 22.95 19.06
C LYS A 290 17.77 23.72 18.89
N GLN A 291 18.88 23.08 18.53
CA GLN A 291 20.16 23.76 18.37
C GLN A 291 20.18 24.81 17.24
N TYR A 292 19.30 24.68 16.23
CA TYR A 292 19.22 25.60 15.10
C TYR A 292 18.06 26.60 15.20
N SER A 293 17.33 26.60 16.31
CA SER A 293 16.32 27.63 16.59
C SER A 293 16.99 29.03 16.72
N PRO A 294 16.34 30.14 16.31
CA PRO A 294 14.97 30.22 15.80
C PRO A 294 14.83 29.86 14.32
N TYR A 295 13.73 29.17 14.02
CA TYR A 295 13.29 28.87 12.67
C TYR A 295 12.25 29.88 12.18
N GLN A 296 12.34 30.24 10.90
CA GLN A 296 11.38 31.07 10.20
C GLN A 296 10.91 30.33 8.95
N VAL A 297 9.59 30.17 8.77
CA VAL A 297 9.06 29.65 7.51
C VAL A 297 9.41 30.60 6.37
N LEU A 298 9.89 30.06 5.25
CA LEU A 298 10.29 30.87 4.09
C LEU A 298 9.08 31.55 3.44
N SER A 299 8.00 30.81 3.21
CA SER A 299 6.73 31.30 2.67
C SER A 299 5.58 30.37 3.03
N LEU A 300 4.36 30.91 3.07
CA LEU A 300 3.11 30.14 3.19
C LEU A 300 2.50 29.81 1.82
N ASN A 301 3.04 30.37 0.73
CA ASN A 301 2.61 30.04 -0.62
C ASN A 301 3.27 28.73 -1.08
N GLY A 302 2.62 27.98 -1.97
CA GLY A 302 3.17 26.71 -2.42
C GLY A 302 2.94 26.31 -3.87
N ASP A 303 2.55 27.25 -4.73
CA ASP A 303 2.31 26.99 -6.16
C ASP A 303 3.57 26.53 -6.91
N HIS A 304 4.74 26.97 -6.43
CA HIS A 304 6.07 26.65 -6.98
C HIS A 304 7.02 26.02 -5.96
N VAL A 305 6.50 25.23 -5.01
CA VAL A 305 7.30 24.43 -4.07
C VAL A 305 6.68 23.05 -3.81
N TYR A 306 7.51 22.03 -3.67
CA TYR A 306 7.12 20.69 -3.18
C TYR A 306 7.49 20.46 -1.71
N HIS A 307 8.37 21.31 -1.15
CA HIS A 307 8.90 21.17 0.20
C HIS A 307 8.68 22.47 0.99
N ALA A 308 8.16 22.38 2.22
CA ALA A 308 8.19 23.50 3.17
C ALA A 308 9.63 23.77 3.56
N LEU A 309 10.07 25.02 3.40
CA LEU A 309 11.41 25.45 3.76
C LEU A 309 11.36 26.33 4.99
N PHE A 310 12.22 26.01 5.96
CA PHE A 310 12.42 26.79 7.17
C PHE A 310 13.85 27.29 7.23
N LEU A 311 14.00 28.58 7.39
CA LEU A 311 15.28 29.28 7.51
C LEU A 311 15.69 29.35 8.97
N SER A 312 16.99 29.21 9.23
CA SER A 312 17.63 29.62 10.48
C SER A 312 18.96 30.30 10.15
N LYS A 313 19.65 30.79 11.19
CA LYS A 313 21.03 31.29 11.04
C LYS A 313 22.00 30.21 10.53
N ASP A 314 21.72 28.94 10.83
CA ASP A 314 22.63 27.83 10.57
C ASP A 314 22.27 27.07 9.28
N GLY A 315 21.20 27.44 8.58
CA GLY A 315 20.86 26.83 7.30
C GLY A 315 19.38 26.80 6.96
N ILE A 316 19.06 26.05 5.90
CA ILE A 316 17.69 25.75 5.46
C ILE A 316 17.34 24.31 5.84
N PHE A 317 16.12 24.15 6.32
CA PHE A 317 15.57 22.89 6.81
C PHE A 317 14.27 22.55 6.08
N TYR A 318 14.05 21.26 5.86
CA TYR A 318 12.81 20.73 5.30
C TYR A 318 12.50 19.37 5.93
N PHE A 319 11.24 18.94 5.84
CA PHE A 319 10.85 17.57 6.19
C PHE A 319 10.84 16.69 4.95
N ASP A 320 11.64 15.63 4.95
CA ASP A 320 11.66 14.61 3.91
C ASP A 320 10.58 13.56 4.20
N LYS A 321 9.62 13.42 3.29
CA LYS A 321 8.44 12.55 3.47
C LYS A 321 8.78 11.06 3.33
N GLU A 322 9.82 10.73 2.57
CA GLU A 322 10.26 9.34 2.38
C GLU A 322 11.10 8.88 3.57
N GLU A 323 12.06 9.71 4.02
CA GLU A 323 12.87 9.41 5.21
C GLU A 323 12.13 9.65 6.53
N LYS A 324 11.04 10.43 6.50
CA LYS A 324 10.26 10.89 7.66
C LYS A 324 11.12 11.62 8.69
N LYS A 325 11.99 12.51 8.22
CA LYS A 325 12.95 13.25 9.06
C LYS A 325 13.08 14.69 8.61
N VAL A 326 13.41 15.55 9.57
CA VAL A 326 13.82 16.92 9.30
C VAL A 326 15.30 16.92 8.92
N LEU A 327 15.61 17.43 7.73
CA LEU A 327 16.96 17.47 7.19
C LEU A 327 17.43 18.91 7.00
N ARG A 328 18.71 19.15 7.30
CA ARG A 328 19.42 20.39 6.97
C ARG A 328 20.03 20.25 5.57
N ILE A 329 19.82 21.22 4.70
CA ILE A 329 20.33 21.17 3.32
C ILE A 329 21.75 21.74 3.26
N ARG A 330 21.87 23.04 3.58
CA ARG A 330 23.11 23.83 3.57
C ARG A 330 22.87 25.17 4.26
N ASP A 331 23.88 26.03 4.20
CA ASP A 331 23.84 27.40 4.71
C ASP A 331 22.72 28.21 4.05
N ASN A 332 22.17 29.16 4.80
CA ASN A 332 21.03 29.96 4.37
C ASN A 332 21.44 30.98 3.28
N PRO A 333 20.98 30.84 2.02
CA PRO A 333 21.35 31.73 0.92
C PRO A 333 20.72 33.13 1.04
N PHE A 334 19.71 33.30 1.90
CA PHE A 334 19.14 34.61 2.22
C PHE A 334 20.06 35.41 3.16
N GLY A 335 21.00 34.74 3.84
CA GLY A 335 22.03 35.36 4.69
C GLY A 335 21.47 36.31 5.75
N SER A 336 22.17 37.42 6.00
CA SER A 336 21.69 38.56 6.79
C SER A 336 20.95 39.62 5.97
N GLY A 337 20.68 39.33 4.69
CA GLY A 337 19.96 40.23 3.80
C GLY A 337 18.54 40.45 4.30
N LYS A 338 18.03 41.69 4.23
CA LYS A 338 16.65 42.01 4.60
C LYS A 338 15.68 41.64 3.48
N PHE A 339 15.72 40.38 3.05
CA PHE A 339 14.81 39.86 2.03
C PHE A 339 13.36 39.98 2.51
N LYS A 340 12.49 40.43 1.61
CA LYS A 340 11.04 40.44 1.79
C LYS A 340 10.40 39.70 0.63
N GLU A 341 9.38 38.90 0.92
CA GLU A 341 8.53 38.33 -0.10
C GLU A 341 7.70 39.47 -0.74
N ILE A 342 8.04 39.86 -1.98
CA ILE A 342 7.39 40.96 -2.70
C ILE A 342 6.20 40.48 -3.54
N ALA A 343 6.22 39.19 -3.89
CA ALA A 343 5.14 38.41 -4.49
C ALA A 343 5.30 36.96 -4.01
N PRO A 344 4.26 36.12 -4.09
CA PRO A 344 4.34 34.71 -3.70
C PRO A 344 5.61 34.05 -4.23
N LEU A 345 6.44 33.54 -3.33
CA LEU A 345 7.67 32.80 -3.64
C LEU A 345 8.77 33.61 -4.35
N VAL A 346 8.63 34.95 -4.39
CA VAL A 346 9.60 35.88 -4.97
C VAL A 346 10.05 36.88 -3.90
N PHE A 347 11.35 36.88 -3.61
CA PHE A 347 11.96 37.60 -2.49
C PHE A 347 12.97 38.63 -3.00
N SER A 348 12.94 39.83 -2.43
CA SER A 348 13.88 40.90 -2.75
C SER A 348 14.51 41.51 -1.51
N ASP A 349 15.81 41.77 -1.56
CA ASP A 349 16.55 42.63 -0.60
C ASP A 349 16.77 44.06 -1.16
N GLY A 350 16.18 44.37 -2.33
CA GLY A 350 16.37 45.61 -3.06
C GLY A 350 17.55 45.61 -4.05
N GLN A 351 18.47 44.65 -3.96
CA GLN A 351 19.61 44.50 -4.89
C GLN A 351 19.43 43.29 -5.82
N GLN A 352 18.94 42.18 -5.30
CA GLN A 352 18.76 40.92 -6.02
C GLN A 352 17.36 40.36 -5.78
N ILE A 353 16.97 39.44 -6.66
CA ILE A 353 15.77 38.62 -6.52
C ILE A 353 16.19 37.18 -6.29
N LEU A 354 15.72 36.62 -5.19
CA LEU A 354 15.68 35.17 -4.98
C LEU A 354 14.25 34.70 -5.18
N TYR A 355 14.06 33.53 -5.76
CA TYR A 355 12.74 32.94 -5.91
C TYR A 355 12.81 31.43 -5.81
N THR A 356 11.72 30.79 -5.38
CA THR A 356 11.65 29.33 -5.42
C THR A 356 11.08 28.84 -6.73
N GLN A 357 11.41 27.63 -7.15
CA GLN A 357 10.80 26.99 -8.29
C GLN A 357 10.58 25.49 -8.01
N ALA A 358 9.51 24.94 -8.56
CA ALA A 358 9.17 23.54 -8.46
C ALA A 358 9.72 22.75 -9.67
N GLY A 359 10.04 21.48 -9.46
CA GLY A 359 10.38 20.56 -10.54
C GLY A 359 10.05 19.11 -10.22
N GLN A 360 9.63 18.36 -11.23
CA GLN A 360 9.37 16.93 -11.12
C GLN A 360 10.19 16.15 -12.13
N SER A 361 10.62 14.96 -11.73
CA SER A 361 11.19 13.96 -12.64
C SER A 361 10.24 12.79 -12.75
N TRP A 362 9.80 12.49 -13.97
CA TRP A 362 8.92 11.37 -14.28
C TRP A 362 9.70 10.28 -15.00
N GLY A 363 9.38 9.03 -14.71
CA GLY A 363 10.01 7.90 -15.38
C GLY A 363 9.44 7.63 -16.76
N ASN A 364 10.20 6.91 -17.57
CA ASN A 364 9.82 6.53 -18.94
C ASN A 364 8.82 5.36 -18.97
N ASN A 365 8.42 4.92 -20.17
CA ASN A 365 7.50 3.79 -20.36
C ASN A 365 7.94 2.47 -19.68
N LYS A 366 9.24 2.27 -19.42
CA LYS A 366 9.75 1.06 -18.73
C LYS A 366 9.67 1.18 -17.22
N SER A 367 9.60 2.40 -16.69
CA SER A 367 9.46 2.67 -15.27
C SER A 367 8.54 3.88 -15.08
N PRO A 368 7.24 3.76 -15.40
CA PRO A 368 6.33 4.90 -15.33
C PRO A 368 6.18 5.41 -13.88
N GLY A 369 5.60 6.61 -13.76
CA GLY A 369 5.32 7.27 -12.47
C GLY A 369 6.38 8.30 -12.05
N LEU A 370 6.00 9.12 -11.08
CA LEU A 370 6.84 10.15 -10.47
C LEU A 370 8.06 9.51 -9.80
N LYS A 371 9.25 10.03 -10.08
CA LYS A 371 10.54 9.55 -9.54
C LYS A 371 11.10 10.46 -8.48
N SER A 372 10.89 11.77 -8.63
CA SER A 372 11.32 12.72 -7.62
C SER A 372 10.60 14.04 -7.78
N GLU A 373 10.44 14.73 -6.67
CA GLU A 373 10.06 16.12 -6.59
C GLU A 373 11.25 16.95 -6.13
N SER A 374 11.34 18.18 -6.61
CA SER A 374 12.44 19.08 -6.32
C SER A 374 11.97 20.51 -6.11
N THR A 375 12.56 21.17 -5.12
CA THR A 375 12.34 22.61 -4.87
C THR A 375 13.68 23.31 -4.95
N TYR A 376 13.72 24.29 -5.84
CA TYR A 376 14.91 25.08 -6.15
C TYR A 376 14.79 26.43 -5.46
N ILE A 377 15.90 26.97 -4.97
CA ILE A 377 16.03 28.40 -4.67
C ILE A 377 17.01 28.96 -5.69
N ASN A 378 16.52 29.90 -6.49
CA ASN A 378 17.23 30.47 -7.61
C ASN A 378 17.49 31.96 -7.38
N ARG A 379 18.63 32.45 -7.83
CA ARG A 379 18.89 33.88 -7.99
C ARG A 379 18.58 34.29 -9.42
N LEU A 380 17.77 35.32 -9.60
CA LEU A 380 17.50 35.91 -10.90
C LEU A 380 18.77 36.61 -11.42
N ASP A 381 19.22 36.24 -12.61
CA ASP A 381 20.40 36.83 -13.28
C ASP A 381 20.00 37.68 -14.51
N GLU A 382 18.77 38.19 -14.52
CA GLU A 382 18.34 39.19 -15.50
C GLU A 382 18.92 40.58 -15.14
N PRO A 383 19.20 41.45 -16.13
CA PRO A 383 19.76 42.77 -15.86
C PRO A 383 18.83 43.63 -14.99
N VAL A 384 19.25 43.93 -13.77
CA VAL A 384 18.55 44.87 -12.88
C VAL A 384 19.02 46.28 -13.21
N THR A 385 18.14 47.06 -13.84
CA THR A 385 18.42 48.43 -14.34
C THR A 385 17.68 49.53 -13.58
N GLY A 386 16.82 49.15 -12.62
CA GLY A 386 16.09 50.06 -11.75
C GLY A 386 15.47 49.34 -10.55
N PRO A 387 14.59 50.01 -9.77
CA PRO A 387 13.79 49.34 -8.74
C PRO A 387 12.75 48.41 -9.38
N TRP A 388 12.30 47.42 -8.60
CA TRP A 388 11.18 46.57 -8.97
C TRP A 388 9.85 47.27 -8.67
N GLU A 389 9.00 47.40 -9.67
CA GLU A 389 7.70 48.08 -9.58
C GLU A 389 6.58 47.14 -9.97
N LYS A 390 5.55 47.00 -9.12
CA LYS A 390 4.35 46.23 -9.46
C LYS A 390 3.48 47.08 -10.39
N VAL A 391 3.21 46.56 -11.60
CA VAL A 391 2.35 47.19 -12.60
C VAL A 391 0.88 46.90 -12.30
N GLY A 392 0.57 45.64 -11.97
CA GLY A 392 -0.80 45.23 -11.65
C GLY A 392 -0.93 43.76 -11.31
N MET A 393 -2.10 43.38 -10.80
CA MET A 393 -2.47 41.98 -10.56
C MET A 393 -3.02 41.35 -11.84
N VAL A 394 -2.82 40.05 -12.00
CA VAL A 394 -3.43 39.24 -13.06
C VAL A 394 -4.70 38.60 -12.51
N GLY A 395 -5.76 38.51 -13.33
CA GLY A 395 -7.10 38.10 -12.93
C GLY A 395 -7.15 36.86 -12.01
N GLY A 396 -8.02 36.91 -11.01
CA GLY A 396 -8.28 35.78 -10.10
C GLY A 396 -7.10 35.35 -9.22
N ASN A 397 -6.17 36.25 -8.88
CA ASN A 397 -4.92 35.95 -8.18
C ASN A 397 -4.02 34.95 -8.93
N SER A 398 -4.10 34.90 -10.26
CA SER A 398 -3.23 34.04 -11.08
C SER A 398 -1.76 34.45 -11.00
N GLY A 399 -1.49 35.72 -10.65
CA GLY A 399 -0.14 36.24 -10.52
C GLY A 399 -0.12 37.77 -10.55
N SER A 400 1.03 38.34 -10.91
CA SER A 400 1.19 39.80 -11.02
C SER A 400 2.22 40.19 -12.09
N VAL A 401 1.99 41.34 -12.72
CA VAL A 401 2.93 41.93 -13.67
C VAL A 401 3.82 42.94 -12.94
N TRP A 402 5.12 42.84 -13.17
CA TRP A 402 6.16 43.68 -12.60
C TRP A 402 7.06 44.27 -13.67
N LYS A 403 7.74 45.35 -13.33
CA LYS A 403 8.69 46.04 -14.20
C LYS A 403 10.01 46.25 -13.48
N ASN A 404 11.10 46.09 -14.22
CA ASN A 404 12.42 46.56 -13.82
C ASN A 404 13.05 47.31 -15.00
N GLY A 405 13.27 48.63 -14.84
CA GLY A 405 13.68 49.50 -15.96
C GLY A 405 12.64 49.51 -17.08
N ASN A 406 13.01 48.97 -18.25
CA ASN A 406 12.14 48.85 -19.43
C ASN A 406 11.64 47.43 -19.70
N THR A 407 11.97 46.47 -18.83
CA THR A 407 11.61 45.05 -19.01
C THR A 407 10.45 44.69 -18.08
N TYR A 408 9.50 43.95 -18.62
CA TYR A 408 8.34 43.45 -17.88
C TYR A 408 8.48 41.97 -17.55
N TYR A 409 7.93 41.59 -16.41
CA TYR A 409 7.97 40.24 -15.86
C TYR A 409 6.59 39.84 -15.37
N TYR A 410 6.26 38.58 -15.54
CA TYR A 410 5.09 37.96 -14.94
C TYR A 410 5.56 37.06 -13.79
N PHE A 411 5.09 37.36 -12.58
CA PHE A 411 5.31 36.53 -11.38
C PHE A 411 4.06 35.67 -11.18
N ASP A 412 4.21 34.37 -11.39
CA ASP A 412 3.12 33.40 -11.44
C ASP A 412 2.71 32.91 -10.04
N GLN A 413 1.41 32.66 -9.86
CA GLN A 413 0.80 32.09 -8.67
C GLN A 413 -0.15 30.91 -9.02
N LEU A 414 -0.03 30.33 -10.22
CA LEU A 414 -0.84 29.19 -10.65
C LEU A 414 -0.12 27.85 -10.45
N GLY A 415 1.19 27.84 -10.69
CA GLY A 415 2.05 26.70 -10.44
C GLY A 415 1.95 25.56 -11.46
N ASP A 416 2.75 24.52 -11.21
CA ASP A 416 2.87 23.33 -12.06
C ASP A 416 1.51 22.64 -12.32
N SER A 417 0.59 22.69 -11.33
CA SER A 417 -0.73 22.07 -11.42
C SER A 417 -1.58 22.63 -12.57
N GLN A 418 -1.31 23.88 -12.96
CA GLN A 418 -1.95 24.58 -14.06
C GLN A 418 -1.06 24.60 -15.32
N LEU A 419 -0.02 23.76 -15.39
CA LEU A 419 0.94 23.70 -16.49
C LEU A 419 1.71 25.02 -16.72
N ILE A 420 1.90 25.82 -15.67
CA ILE A 420 2.76 27.01 -15.67
C ILE A 420 3.96 26.70 -14.78
N SER A 421 5.09 26.34 -15.38
CA SER A 421 6.20 25.70 -14.65
C SER A 421 7.26 26.65 -14.09
N GLN A 422 7.28 27.91 -14.54
CA GLN A 422 8.21 28.90 -14.02
C GLN A 422 7.48 29.84 -13.08
N THR A 423 8.14 30.20 -11.99
CA THR A 423 7.66 31.20 -11.03
C THR A 423 7.77 32.61 -11.59
N ILE A 424 8.77 32.84 -12.45
CA ILE A 424 9.01 34.13 -13.09
C ILE A 424 9.19 33.92 -14.59
N TYR A 425 8.43 34.67 -15.38
CA TYR A 425 8.61 34.80 -16.82
C TYR A 425 9.01 36.23 -17.18
N ARG A 426 9.89 36.38 -18.18
CA ARG A 426 10.11 37.66 -18.86
C ARG A 426 9.09 37.82 -19.98
N ILE A 427 8.38 38.94 -19.99
CA ILE A 427 7.39 39.26 -21.03
C ILE A 427 8.13 39.87 -22.23
N THR A 428 7.83 39.41 -23.45
CA THR A 428 8.58 39.78 -24.66
C THR A 428 8.02 41.00 -25.39
N ASP A 429 6.77 41.37 -25.15
CA ASP A 429 6.07 42.43 -25.86
C ASP A 429 4.99 43.11 -24.99
N GLN A 430 4.64 44.35 -25.36
CA GLN A 430 3.68 45.15 -24.62
C GLN A 430 2.25 44.60 -24.70
N ALA A 431 1.86 43.98 -25.81
CA ALA A 431 0.51 43.43 -25.96
C ALA A 431 0.22 42.34 -24.92
N THR A 432 1.24 41.57 -24.56
CA THR A 432 1.16 40.56 -23.50
C THR A 432 0.97 41.17 -22.12
N VAL A 433 1.62 42.31 -21.83
CA VAL A 433 1.37 43.07 -20.59
C VAL A 433 -0.09 43.50 -20.52
N ASP A 434 -0.60 44.08 -21.60
CA ASP A 434 -1.97 44.58 -21.66
C ASP A 434 -2.98 43.42 -21.53
N ALA A 435 -2.70 42.27 -22.14
CA ALA A 435 -3.52 41.06 -22.03
C ALA A 435 -3.56 40.50 -20.59
N LEU A 436 -2.40 40.40 -19.91
CA LEU A 436 -2.30 39.92 -18.53
C LEU A 436 -3.05 40.82 -17.53
N LEU A 437 -3.17 42.10 -17.83
CA LEU A 437 -3.86 43.08 -16.99
C LEU A 437 -5.37 43.19 -17.29
N LEU A 438 -5.90 42.38 -18.21
CA LEU A 438 -7.34 42.29 -18.43
C LEU A 438 -8.03 41.63 -17.21
N PRO A 439 -9.18 42.15 -16.75
CA PRO A 439 -9.89 41.61 -15.59
C PRO A 439 -10.30 40.12 -15.72
N GLU A 440 -10.61 39.68 -16.94
CA GLU A 440 -11.20 38.37 -17.25
C GLU A 440 -10.21 37.41 -17.95
N ILE A 441 -8.90 37.62 -17.78
CA ILE A 441 -7.93 36.69 -18.36
C ILE A 441 -8.05 35.31 -17.72
N ARG A 442 -8.15 34.26 -18.56
CA ARG A 442 -8.25 32.88 -18.08
C ARG A 442 -6.88 32.23 -18.00
N THR A 443 -6.76 31.22 -17.14
CA THR A 443 -5.56 30.36 -17.06
C THR A 443 -5.18 29.77 -18.42
N ASP A 444 -6.15 29.45 -19.28
CA ASP A 444 -5.91 28.97 -20.64
C ASP A 444 -5.19 29.99 -21.52
N ASP A 445 -5.51 31.27 -21.37
CA ASP A 445 -4.89 32.35 -22.11
C ASP A 445 -3.45 32.56 -21.65
N ILE A 446 -3.20 32.51 -20.34
CA ILE A 446 -1.85 32.56 -19.75
C ILE A 446 -0.99 31.40 -20.27
N ARG A 447 -1.53 30.16 -20.25
CA ARG A 447 -0.85 28.98 -20.83
C ARG A 447 -0.52 29.18 -22.31
N LYS A 448 -1.43 29.78 -23.07
CA LYS A 448 -1.20 30.06 -24.50
C LYS A 448 -0.05 31.04 -24.68
N LEU A 449 -0.02 32.14 -23.93
CA LEU A 449 1.06 33.13 -23.97
C LEU A 449 2.43 32.50 -23.65
N VAL A 450 2.52 31.59 -22.68
CA VAL A 450 3.75 30.82 -22.41
C VAL A 450 4.13 29.93 -23.59
N ARG A 451 3.17 29.18 -24.16
CA ARG A 451 3.44 28.24 -25.26
C ARG A 451 3.81 28.89 -26.57
N THR A 452 3.39 30.13 -26.80
CA THR A 452 3.70 30.90 -28.02
C THR A 452 4.87 31.87 -27.83
N ASP A 453 5.72 31.63 -26.82
CA ASP A 453 6.95 32.39 -26.54
C ASP A 453 6.76 33.89 -26.25
N HIS A 454 5.54 34.33 -25.93
CA HIS A 454 5.27 35.69 -25.44
C HIS A 454 5.75 35.91 -23.99
N MET A 455 6.00 34.80 -23.29
CA MET A 455 6.57 34.74 -21.96
C MET A 455 7.74 33.76 -21.94
N ALA A 456 8.95 34.27 -21.82
CA ALA A 456 10.17 33.50 -21.85
C ALA A 456 10.66 33.16 -20.43
N ALA A 457 11.28 32.00 -20.25
CA ALA A 457 11.97 31.66 -19.00
C ALA A 457 13.11 32.65 -18.73
N VAL A 458 13.29 33.01 -17.45
CA VAL A 458 14.35 33.92 -17.02
C VAL A 458 15.68 33.21 -16.82
N LYS A 459 16.78 33.96 -17.02
CA LYS A 459 18.12 33.50 -16.64
C LYS A 459 18.26 33.50 -15.12
N HIS A 460 18.88 32.45 -14.58
CA HIS A 460 19.08 32.30 -13.16
C HIS A 460 20.30 31.44 -12.81
N THR A 461 20.73 31.56 -11.56
CA THR A 461 21.71 30.68 -10.92
C THR A 461 20.98 29.88 -9.83
N GLU A 462 21.06 28.56 -9.90
CA GLU A 462 20.57 27.68 -8.84
C GLU A 462 21.47 27.78 -7.60
N LEU A 463 20.90 28.19 -6.46
CA LEU A 463 21.64 28.30 -5.19
C LEU A 463 21.46 27.06 -4.32
N VAL A 464 20.23 26.52 -4.31
CA VAL A 464 19.83 25.39 -3.46
C VAL A 464 18.88 24.49 -4.23
N VAL A 465 19.02 23.18 -4.04
CA VAL A 465 18.07 22.18 -4.51
C VAL A 465 17.72 21.25 -3.37
N VAL A 466 16.43 21.10 -3.11
CA VAL A 466 15.85 20.10 -2.22
C VAL A 466 15.21 19.04 -3.08
N LYS A 467 15.48 17.75 -2.81
CA LYS A 467 14.98 16.66 -3.63
C LYS A 467 14.54 15.47 -2.79
N THR A 468 13.28 15.10 -2.91
CA THR A 468 12.73 13.84 -2.38
C THR A 468 12.61 12.85 -3.54
N SER A 469 13.18 11.65 -3.40
CA SER A 469 13.17 10.62 -4.46
C SER A 469 12.32 9.42 -4.05
N TYR A 470 11.41 9.02 -4.93
CA TYR A 470 10.47 7.94 -4.70
C TYR A 470 11.01 6.61 -5.23
N SER A 471 11.12 5.61 -4.35
CA SER A 471 11.54 4.27 -4.75
C SER A 471 10.34 3.39 -5.12
N SER A 472 10.40 2.74 -6.30
CA SER A 472 9.39 1.76 -6.70
C SER A 472 9.62 0.45 -5.94
N ASN A 473 8.79 0.19 -4.94
CA ASN A 473 8.84 -1.03 -4.12
C ASN A 473 8.37 -2.30 -4.84
N TYR A 474 8.16 -2.29 -6.16
CA TYR A 474 7.70 -3.47 -6.92
C TYR A 474 8.81 -4.48 -7.22
N GLY A 475 10.08 -4.10 -7.07
CA GLY A 475 11.22 -4.95 -7.44
C GLY A 475 11.32 -6.25 -6.62
N TRP A 476 11.04 -6.21 -5.32
CA TRP A 476 11.17 -7.38 -4.44
C TRP A 476 10.15 -8.48 -4.79
N PHE A 477 8.95 -8.11 -5.27
CA PHE A 477 7.90 -9.05 -5.62
C PHE A 477 8.30 -9.96 -6.79
N MET A 478 8.99 -9.41 -7.80
CA MET A 478 9.53 -10.20 -8.92
C MET A 478 10.56 -11.23 -8.44
N TRP A 479 11.41 -10.88 -7.46
CA TRP A 479 12.38 -11.81 -6.89
C TRP A 479 11.72 -12.97 -6.14
N VAL A 480 10.57 -12.75 -5.50
CA VAL A 480 9.80 -13.83 -4.85
C VAL A 480 9.29 -14.83 -5.90
N VAL A 481 8.73 -14.36 -7.01
CA VAL A 481 8.26 -15.24 -8.09
C VAL A 481 9.41 -16.04 -8.72
N ILE A 482 10.54 -15.38 -8.98
CA ILE A 482 11.75 -16.04 -9.51
C ILE A 482 12.29 -17.08 -8.53
N ALA A 483 12.31 -16.78 -7.23
CA ALA A 483 12.77 -17.70 -6.19
C ALA A 483 11.87 -18.95 -6.10
N ILE A 484 10.55 -18.80 -6.19
CA ILE A 484 9.61 -19.92 -6.23
C ILE A 484 9.89 -20.80 -7.45
N PHE A 485 10.03 -20.21 -8.63
CA PHE A 485 10.34 -20.95 -9.87
C PHE A 485 11.67 -21.70 -9.77
N ALA A 486 12.73 -21.05 -9.28
CA ALA A 486 14.03 -21.66 -9.06
C ALA A 486 13.97 -22.81 -8.04
N GLY A 487 13.19 -22.65 -6.96
CA GLY A 487 12.96 -23.68 -5.96
C GLY A 487 12.30 -24.93 -6.54
N VAL A 488 11.30 -24.78 -7.42
CA VAL A 488 10.67 -25.89 -8.14
C VAL A 488 11.67 -26.60 -9.06
N GLN A 489 12.49 -25.86 -9.80
CA GLN A 489 13.53 -26.45 -10.67
C GLN A 489 14.59 -27.22 -9.89
N LEU A 490 15.04 -26.66 -8.76
CA LEU A 490 15.99 -27.33 -7.86
C LEU A 490 15.41 -28.62 -7.30
N LEU A 491 14.13 -28.62 -6.89
CA LEU A 491 13.43 -29.80 -6.41
C LEU A 491 13.34 -30.90 -7.47
N LEU A 492 12.98 -30.54 -8.71
CA LEU A 492 12.96 -31.46 -9.85
C LEU A 492 14.35 -32.05 -10.13
N TRP A 493 15.41 -31.23 -10.02
CA TRP A 493 16.80 -31.68 -10.17
C TRP A 493 17.22 -32.66 -9.07
N ILE A 494 16.87 -32.40 -7.80
CA ILE A 494 17.12 -33.30 -6.68
C ILE A 494 16.41 -34.65 -6.88
N LEU A 495 15.16 -34.64 -7.36
CA LEU A 495 14.41 -35.87 -7.66
C LEU A 495 15.10 -36.73 -8.74
N ARG A 496 15.70 -36.11 -9.77
CA ARG A 496 16.51 -36.80 -10.78
C ARG A 496 17.76 -37.45 -10.14
N LYS A 497 18.47 -36.72 -9.29
CA LYS A 497 19.66 -37.20 -8.55
C LYS A 497 19.35 -38.35 -7.58
N LEU A 498 18.14 -38.39 -7.01
CA LEU A 498 17.63 -39.48 -6.16
C LEU A 498 17.09 -40.69 -6.95
N GLY A 499 17.33 -40.75 -8.27
CA GLY A 499 17.07 -41.91 -9.11
C GLY A 499 15.61 -42.11 -9.50
N VAL A 500 14.81 -41.05 -9.61
CA VAL A 500 13.53 -41.08 -10.34
C VAL A 500 13.87 -41.04 -11.83
N ASN A 501 14.00 -42.21 -12.46
CA ASN A 501 14.37 -42.41 -13.87
C ASN A 501 13.12 -42.86 -14.65
N PRO A 502 12.82 -42.31 -15.85
CA PRO A 502 11.65 -42.71 -16.65
C PRO A 502 11.62 -44.19 -17.05
N ASN A 503 12.75 -44.91 -17.01
CA ASN A 503 12.79 -46.31 -17.39
C ASN A 503 11.97 -47.20 -16.44
N PRO A 504 11.14 -48.16 -16.95
CA PRO A 504 10.25 -48.99 -16.14
C PRO A 504 10.95 -49.91 -15.14
N PHE A 505 12.18 -50.31 -15.43
CA PHE A 505 13.02 -51.13 -14.56
C PHE A 505 14.51 -50.85 -14.81
N THR A 506 15.36 -51.31 -13.88
CA THR A 506 16.82 -51.31 -14.02
C THR A 506 17.37 -52.67 -13.65
N ILE A 507 18.41 -53.13 -14.36
CA ILE A 507 19.14 -54.35 -14.02
C ILE A 507 20.49 -53.96 -13.43
N LYS A 508 20.68 -54.29 -12.15
CA LYS A 508 21.95 -54.10 -11.41
C LYS A 508 22.11 -55.23 -10.40
N ASP A 509 23.36 -55.59 -10.09
CA ASP A 509 23.70 -56.59 -9.06
C ASP A 509 22.97 -57.94 -9.25
N LYS A 510 22.86 -58.42 -10.50
CA LYS A 510 22.12 -59.64 -10.87
C LYS A 510 20.65 -59.65 -10.42
N ARG A 511 20.02 -58.47 -10.32
CA ARG A 511 18.58 -58.32 -10.04
C ARG A 511 17.91 -57.38 -11.03
N LEU A 512 16.70 -57.71 -11.45
CA LEU A 512 15.79 -56.83 -12.17
C LEU A 512 14.95 -56.07 -11.14
N LYS A 513 15.13 -54.75 -11.07
CA LYS A 513 14.45 -53.88 -10.12
C LYS A 513 13.44 -53.01 -10.86
N VAL A 514 12.17 -53.16 -10.51
CA VAL A 514 11.09 -52.34 -11.08
C VAL A 514 11.16 -50.92 -10.53
N ASN A 515 11.22 -49.93 -11.41
CA ASN A 515 11.30 -48.50 -11.07
C ASN A 515 9.90 -47.91 -10.91
N SER A 516 9.15 -48.45 -9.95
CA SER A 516 7.82 -47.98 -9.59
C SER A 516 7.74 -47.69 -8.09
N VAL A 517 6.81 -46.83 -7.67
CA VAL A 517 6.55 -46.51 -6.26
C VAL A 517 6.36 -47.76 -5.40
N PHE A 518 5.84 -48.84 -5.99
CA PHE A 518 5.66 -50.15 -5.35
C PHE A 518 6.35 -51.29 -6.15
N GLY A 519 7.47 -50.98 -6.81
CA GLY A 519 8.23 -51.94 -7.62
C GLY A 519 8.99 -52.96 -6.76
N SER A 520 8.88 -54.23 -7.13
CA SER A 520 9.65 -55.32 -6.53
C SER A 520 11.00 -55.53 -7.24
N ALA A 521 11.93 -56.22 -6.59
CA ALA A 521 13.21 -56.60 -7.18
C ALA A 521 13.33 -58.12 -7.26
N TYR A 522 13.60 -58.65 -8.44
CA TYR A 522 13.65 -60.08 -8.74
C TYR A 522 15.10 -60.47 -9.05
N ALA A 523 15.59 -61.58 -8.50
CA ALA A 523 16.89 -62.11 -8.92
C ALA A 523 16.77 -62.58 -10.37
N LEU A 524 17.74 -62.27 -11.23
CA LEU A 524 17.66 -62.64 -12.65
C LEU A 524 17.59 -64.17 -12.83
N SER A 525 18.14 -64.94 -11.89
CA SER A 525 18.05 -66.41 -11.86
C SER A 525 16.62 -66.94 -11.78
N ASP A 526 15.74 -66.15 -11.15
CA ASP A 526 14.38 -66.56 -10.82
C ASP A 526 13.36 -66.01 -11.82
N VAL A 527 13.77 -65.08 -12.68
CA VAL A 527 12.96 -64.55 -13.77
C VAL A 527 12.96 -65.56 -14.91
N ASP A 528 11.76 -65.93 -15.35
CA ASP A 528 11.56 -66.76 -16.53
C ASP A 528 11.37 -65.87 -17.76
N THR A 529 10.34 -65.02 -17.74
CA THR A 529 10.00 -64.13 -18.85
C THR A 529 9.44 -62.79 -18.35
N VAL A 530 9.72 -61.70 -19.07
CA VAL A 530 9.05 -60.40 -18.88
C VAL A 530 8.02 -60.19 -19.98
N ILE A 531 6.77 -59.94 -19.59
CA ILE A 531 5.63 -59.80 -20.52
C ILE A 531 5.24 -58.33 -20.59
N PHE A 532 5.24 -57.75 -21.79
CA PHE A 532 4.79 -56.38 -22.05
C PHE A 532 3.38 -56.35 -22.63
N TYR A 533 2.65 -55.27 -22.36
CA TYR A 533 1.30 -55.02 -22.83
C TYR A 533 1.17 -53.58 -23.30
N ILE A 534 0.41 -53.37 -24.37
CA ILE A 534 -0.04 -52.04 -24.81
C ILE A 534 -1.55 -51.97 -24.63
N GLU A 535 -2.00 -51.15 -23.69
CA GLU A 535 -3.42 -51.04 -23.33
C GLU A 535 -3.93 -49.61 -23.63
N ALA A 536 -5.22 -49.46 -23.94
CA ALA A 536 -5.81 -48.15 -24.14
C ALA A 536 -5.78 -47.34 -22.83
N ALA A 537 -5.44 -46.05 -22.91
CA ALA A 537 -5.36 -45.19 -21.73
C ALA A 537 -6.77 -44.91 -21.17
N ALA A 538 -6.97 -45.21 -19.89
CA ALA A 538 -8.31 -45.19 -19.28
C ALA A 538 -8.98 -43.80 -19.15
N ARG A 539 -8.24 -42.69 -19.37
CA ARG A 539 -8.72 -41.33 -19.09
C ARG A 539 -8.36 -40.29 -20.16
N GLN A 540 -7.79 -40.71 -21.29
CA GLN A 540 -7.38 -39.82 -22.39
C GLN A 540 -7.17 -40.62 -23.68
N ALA A 541 -7.27 -39.97 -24.84
CA ALA A 541 -7.01 -40.62 -26.13
C ALA A 541 -5.53 -41.02 -26.24
N GLY A 542 -5.26 -42.31 -26.48
CA GLY A 542 -3.92 -42.87 -26.61
C GLY A 542 -3.76 -44.20 -25.86
N TYR A 543 -2.50 -44.62 -25.67
CA TYR A 543 -2.13 -45.92 -25.09
C TYR A 543 -1.21 -45.76 -23.88
N THR A 544 -1.14 -46.80 -23.05
CA THR A 544 -0.22 -46.91 -21.92
C THR A 544 0.48 -48.26 -21.94
N GLY A 545 1.78 -48.26 -21.65
CA GLY A 545 2.57 -49.47 -21.52
C GLY A 545 2.37 -50.11 -20.15
N ARG A 546 2.27 -51.45 -20.11
CA ARG A 546 2.35 -52.21 -18.88
C ARG A 546 3.30 -53.39 -19.02
N PHE A 547 3.90 -53.84 -17.93
CA PHE A 547 4.69 -55.08 -17.95
C PHE A 547 4.50 -55.92 -16.68
N GLN A 548 4.72 -57.22 -16.81
CA GLN A 548 4.73 -58.20 -15.73
C GLN A 548 5.98 -59.05 -15.80
N ILE A 549 6.37 -59.58 -14.66
CA ILE A 549 7.50 -60.49 -14.52
C ILE A 549 6.92 -61.84 -14.13
N GLN A 550 7.19 -62.85 -14.96
CA GLN A 550 6.92 -64.25 -14.65
C GLN A 550 8.19 -64.86 -14.06
N THR A 551 8.07 -65.46 -12.89
CA THR A 551 9.17 -66.21 -12.26
C THR A 551 9.13 -67.67 -12.69
N LYS A 552 10.26 -68.38 -12.59
CA LYS A 552 10.40 -69.79 -13.02
C LYS A 552 9.50 -70.78 -12.27
N ASP A 553 9.01 -70.40 -11.09
CA ASP A 553 7.98 -71.13 -10.34
C ASP A 553 6.56 -70.86 -10.87
N GLY A 554 6.42 -70.16 -11.99
CA GLY A 554 5.16 -69.89 -12.69
C GLY A 554 4.38 -68.69 -12.15
N LYS A 555 4.86 -67.99 -11.11
CA LYS A 555 4.14 -66.86 -10.52
C LYS A 555 4.27 -65.59 -11.35
N LEU A 556 3.17 -64.86 -11.50
CA LEU A 556 3.14 -63.56 -12.17
C LEU A 556 3.16 -62.42 -11.16
N SER A 557 4.00 -61.42 -11.41
CA SER A 557 3.89 -60.14 -10.72
C SER A 557 2.59 -59.43 -11.10
N ARG A 558 2.18 -58.43 -10.31
CA ARG A 558 1.20 -57.44 -10.78
C ARG A 558 1.69 -56.70 -12.03
N LYS A 559 0.76 -56.13 -12.80
CA LYS A 559 1.07 -55.24 -13.93
C LYS A 559 1.66 -53.91 -13.43
N TYR A 560 2.82 -53.55 -13.95
CA TYR A 560 3.47 -52.26 -13.69
C TYR A 560 3.33 -51.36 -14.90
N MET A 561 2.82 -50.15 -14.70
CA MET A 561 2.63 -49.17 -15.76
C MET A 561 3.94 -48.44 -16.10
N PHE A 562 4.13 -48.11 -17.37
CA PHE A 562 5.20 -47.25 -17.85
C PHE A 562 4.73 -46.39 -19.03
N ALA A 563 5.48 -45.32 -19.28
CA ALA A 563 5.29 -44.42 -20.41
C ALA A 563 6.65 -44.16 -21.07
N THR A 564 6.66 -43.77 -22.34
CA THR A 564 7.90 -43.48 -23.07
C THR A 564 8.59 -42.21 -22.55
N GLN A 565 7.81 -41.23 -22.09
CA GLN A 565 8.28 -39.94 -21.60
C GLN A 565 7.41 -39.42 -20.45
N ILE A 566 7.97 -38.50 -19.65
CA ILE A 566 7.23 -37.81 -18.58
C ILE A 566 6.47 -36.62 -19.20
N ARG A 567 5.28 -36.87 -19.73
CA ARG A 567 4.38 -35.85 -20.32
C ARG A 567 2.93 -36.06 -19.85
N LEU A 568 2.10 -35.01 -19.98
CA LEU A 568 0.69 -35.02 -19.55
C LEU A 568 -0.24 -35.78 -20.50
N THR A 569 0.20 -36.08 -21.72
CA THR A 569 -0.56 -36.79 -22.76
C THR A 569 -0.19 -38.27 -22.80
N ALA A 570 -1.12 -39.13 -23.26
CA ALA A 570 -0.85 -40.55 -23.47
C ALA A 570 0.11 -40.78 -24.66
N ASP A 571 0.75 -41.96 -24.67
CA ASP A 571 1.64 -42.36 -25.76
C ASP A 571 0.83 -42.87 -26.96
N THR A 572 1.40 -42.75 -28.16
CA THR A 572 0.91 -43.47 -29.32
C THR A 572 1.32 -44.94 -29.25
N LYS A 573 0.58 -45.80 -29.96
CA LYS A 573 0.91 -47.24 -30.02
C LYS A 573 2.32 -47.48 -30.59
N GLN A 574 2.69 -46.74 -31.65
CA GLN A 574 3.99 -46.84 -32.30
C GLN A 574 5.16 -46.42 -31.38
N GLU A 575 5.00 -45.36 -30.60
CA GLU A 575 6.00 -44.94 -29.61
C GLU A 575 6.24 -46.03 -28.54
N LEU A 576 5.16 -46.67 -28.05
CA LEU A 576 5.26 -47.75 -27.07
C LEU A 576 5.90 -49.01 -27.67
N GLU A 577 5.58 -49.37 -28.92
CA GLU A 577 6.19 -50.52 -29.61
C GLU A 577 7.70 -50.36 -29.76
N LEU A 578 8.16 -49.18 -30.21
CA LEU A 578 9.59 -48.87 -30.33
C LEU A 578 10.28 -48.92 -28.95
N TYR A 579 9.66 -48.33 -27.94
CA TYR A 579 10.25 -48.33 -26.60
C TYR A 579 10.27 -49.72 -25.97
N ILE A 580 9.25 -50.56 -26.20
CA ILE A 580 9.25 -51.96 -25.78
C ILE A 580 10.38 -52.72 -26.47
N ALA A 581 10.61 -52.52 -27.76
CA ALA A 581 11.72 -53.18 -28.47
C ALA A 581 13.09 -52.85 -27.85
N GLU A 582 13.31 -51.60 -27.43
CA GLU A 582 14.52 -51.21 -26.69
C GLU A 582 14.65 -51.92 -25.35
N LEU A 583 13.54 -52.05 -24.60
CA LEU A 583 13.50 -52.75 -23.32
C LEU A 583 13.73 -54.26 -23.48
N GLN A 584 13.19 -54.88 -24.53
CA GLN A 584 13.43 -56.28 -24.85
C GLN A 584 14.90 -56.53 -25.23
N HIS A 585 15.50 -55.64 -26.02
CA HIS A 585 16.93 -55.70 -26.33
C HIS A 585 17.78 -55.62 -25.06
N MET A 586 17.43 -54.72 -24.13
CA MET A 586 18.09 -54.63 -22.83
C MET A 586 17.97 -55.92 -22.01
N LEU A 587 16.81 -56.57 -22.00
CA LEU A 587 16.60 -57.86 -21.29
C LEU A 587 17.40 -59.01 -21.92
N ASN A 588 17.46 -59.07 -23.25
CA ASN A 588 18.20 -60.09 -23.98
C ASN A 588 19.70 -60.05 -23.70
N GLN A 589 20.29 -58.87 -23.46
CA GLN A 589 21.69 -58.75 -23.02
C GLN A 589 21.99 -59.52 -21.72
N TYR A 590 20.98 -59.72 -20.87
CA TYR A 590 21.07 -60.48 -19.63
C TYR A 590 20.48 -61.89 -19.74
N ARG A 591 20.20 -62.37 -20.98
CA ARG A 591 19.59 -63.67 -21.28
C ARG A 591 18.20 -63.87 -20.62
N ILE A 592 17.43 -62.79 -20.48
CA ILE A 592 16.04 -62.87 -20.01
C ILE A 592 15.10 -62.82 -21.21
N ASN A 593 14.21 -63.80 -21.30
CA ASN A 593 13.20 -63.83 -22.33
C ASN A 593 12.17 -62.73 -22.10
N SER A 594 11.64 -62.18 -23.20
CA SER A 594 10.57 -61.21 -23.13
C SER A 594 9.61 -61.33 -24.30
N VAL A 595 8.32 -61.09 -24.04
CA VAL A 595 7.25 -61.18 -25.04
C VAL A 595 6.33 -59.98 -24.94
N VAL A 596 5.66 -59.67 -26.05
CA VAL A 596 4.63 -58.63 -26.11
C VAL A 596 3.29 -59.31 -26.32
N ASN A 597 2.31 -58.97 -25.47
CA ASN A 597 0.94 -59.49 -25.48
C ASN A 597 -0.08 -58.40 -25.79
#